data_AF-A0A0B1TGN9-F1
#
_entry.id   AF-A0A0B1TGN9-F1
#
_cell.length_a   1.000
_cell.length_b   1.000
_cell.length_c   1.000
_cell.angle_alpha   90.00
_cell.angle_beta   90.00
_cell.angle_gamma   90.00
#
_symmetry.space_group_name_H-M   'P 1'
#
loop_
_entity.id
_entity.type
_entity.pdbx_description
1 polymer ?
#
loop_
_entity_poly.entity_id
_entity_poly.type
_entity_poly.pdbx_seq_one_letter_code
_entity_poly.pdbx_strand_id
1 'polypeptide(L)'
;MAILGFHIVVSLIALTVMSKLGTRLSIIQLFIVKGLYRFIAPSNDDIRALMPPSKDNPRARKKKREEEETEGFNVPKSLPLRLRLGRVEEEELKNLPLYSSVHWLSLFVPLCLVVYSMSEVFSFLFPNSNDTNVAILWLLIAVAFVLQVSFALFLIYIPFPRFALHLTFLLPLLSLLSFASPVKKQLVYGPRKLLTEDQLDILRIYLAILSFICRVALRAPHFQAHLNLSRAKLNALQHETGYIRNVALQAMIFRYYSYFCAVILQYFSPVLLSLYFALLLKTTGNLSWLGTPVDESLSQVTAGSLRSIFDATVCRAIWSFSLVFVTFTNVVLSFMGVMYNSYFLPL
;
A
#
# COMPACT_ATOMS: atom_id res chain seq x y z
N MET A 1 -25.10 0.02 -36.32
CA MET A 1 -24.22 -0.75 -35.41
C MET A 1 -23.30 0.25 -34.73
N ALA A 2 -23.34 0.37 -33.40
CA ALA A 2 -22.36 1.20 -32.70
C ALA A 2 -21.00 0.51 -32.81
N ILE A 3 -20.04 1.16 -33.49
CA ILE A 3 -18.73 0.57 -33.83
C ILE A 3 -17.83 0.43 -32.58
N LEU A 4 -18.17 1.08 -31.46
CA LEU A 4 -17.52 0.93 -30.16
C LEU A 4 -18.57 0.63 -29.07
N GLY A 5 -18.42 -0.50 -28.39
CA GLY A 5 -19.20 -0.81 -27.18
C GLY A 5 -18.86 0.13 -26.02
N PHE A 6 -19.80 0.32 -25.10
CA PHE A 6 -19.69 1.31 -24.01
C PHE A 6 -18.40 1.14 -23.19
N HIS A 7 -18.07 -0.10 -22.83
CA HIS A 7 -16.88 -0.42 -22.03
C HIS A 7 -15.57 0.00 -22.71
N ILE A 8 -15.50 -0.05 -24.05
CA ILE A 8 -14.33 0.39 -24.81
C ILE A 8 -14.20 1.91 -24.77
N VAL A 9 -15.31 2.64 -24.89
CA VAL A 9 -15.32 4.12 -24.80
C VAL A 9 -14.83 4.57 -23.43
N VAL A 10 -15.36 3.98 -22.35
CA VAL A 10 -14.92 4.28 -20.98
C VAL A 10 -13.43 3.99 -20.81
N SER A 11 -12.95 2.86 -21.34
CA SER A 11 -11.54 2.50 -21.30
C SER A 11 -10.65 3.50 -22.07
N LEU A 12 -11.08 3.97 -23.23
CA LEU A 12 -10.34 4.97 -24.01
C LEU A 12 -10.29 6.31 -23.27
N ILE A 13 -11.40 6.77 -22.70
CA ILE A 13 -11.43 7.98 -21.87
C ILE A 13 -10.45 7.82 -20.71
N ALA A 14 -10.47 6.69 -20.02
CA ALA A 14 -9.55 6.43 -18.92
C ALA A 14 -8.08 6.46 -19.36
N LEU A 15 -7.73 5.84 -20.49
CA LEU A 15 -6.38 5.89 -21.06
C LEU A 15 -5.97 7.32 -21.47
N THR A 16 -6.89 8.13 -21.99
CA THR A 16 -6.59 9.53 -22.31
C THR A 16 -6.34 10.36 -21.05
N VAL A 17 -7.11 10.14 -19.98
CA VAL A 17 -6.86 10.77 -18.67
C VAL A 17 -5.49 10.35 -18.14
N MET A 18 -5.16 9.06 -18.19
CA MET A 18 -3.86 8.57 -17.73
C MET A 18 -2.69 9.19 -18.52
N SER A 19 -2.80 9.27 -19.85
CA SER A 19 -1.72 9.78 -20.72
C SER A 19 -1.58 11.31 -20.72
N LYS A 20 -2.67 12.06 -20.53
CA LYS A 20 -2.66 13.54 -20.61
C LYS A 20 -2.70 14.24 -19.25
N LEU A 21 -3.35 13.64 -18.27
CA LEU A 21 -3.51 14.23 -16.93
C LEU A 21 -2.58 13.57 -15.89
N GLY A 22 -2.01 12.40 -16.17
CA GLY A 22 -1.11 11.70 -15.23
C GLY A 22 0.10 12.54 -14.78
N THR A 23 0.64 13.39 -15.66
CA THR A 23 1.80 14.25 -15.34
C THR A 23 1.44 15.56 -14.63
N ARG A 24 0.17 15.97 -14.66
CA ARG A 24 -0.30 17.25 -14.10
C ARG A 24 -1.10 17.11 -12.80
N LEU A 25 -1.65 15.93 -12.53
CA LEU A 25 -2.39 15.69 -11.31
C LEU A 25 -1.41 15.36 -10.16
N SER A 26 -1.32 16.26 -9.17
CA SER A 26 -0.59 16.02 -7.91
C SER A 26 -1.37 15.07 -6.98
N ILE A 27 -1.75 13.89 -7.49
CA ILE A 27 -2.54 12.89 -6.75
C ILE A 27 -1.76 12.42 -5.52
N ILE A 28 -0.44 12.27 -5.66
CA ILE A 28 0.46 11.90 -4.56
C ILE A 28 0.43 12.99 -3.47
N GLN A 29 0.56 14.27 -3.85
CA GLN A 29 0.48 15.37 -2.90
C GLN A 29 -0.86 15.43 -2.15
N LEU A 30 -1.97 15.21 -2.87
CA LEU A 30 -3.32 15.31 -2.30
C LEU A 30 -3.69 14.09 -1.44
N PHE A 31 -3.32 12.88 -1.88
CA PHE A 31 -3.78 11.62 -1.30
C PHE A 31 -2.73 10.95 -0.40
N ILE A 32 -1.43 11.10 -0.66
CA ILE A 32 -0.41 10.35 0.11
C ILE A 32 0.29 11.27 1.11
N VAL A 33 0.69 12.45 0.66
CA VAL A 33 1.67 13.29 1.38
C VAL A 33 1.01 14.38 2.26
N LYS A 34 -0.26 14.71 1.99
CA LYS A 34 -0.97 15.79 2.70
C LYS A 34 -0.93 15.60 4.22
N GLY A 35 -0.34 16.57 4.92
CA GLY A 35 -0.28 16.62 6.39
C GLY A 35 0.84 15.81 7.02
N LEU A 36 1.77 15.26 6.23
CA LEU A 36 2.92 14.51 6.75
C LEU A 36 4.14 15.41 6.96
N TYR A 37 4.85 15.15 8.04
CA TYR A 37 6.10 15.82 8.40
C TYR A 37 7.22 14.80 8.60
N ARG A 38 8.40 15.11 8.09
CA ARG A 38 9.62 14.32 8.27
C ARG A 38 10.63 15.07 9.12
N PHE A 39 11.53 14.32 9.74
CA PHE A 39 12.69 14.91 10.38
C PHE A 39 13.84 15.05 9.38
N ILE A 40 14.44 16.24 9.34
CA ILE A 40 15.56 16.56 8.48
C ILE A 40 16.85 16.25 9.24
N ALA A 41 17.82 15.60 8.56
CA ALA A 41 19.13 15.35 9.13
C ALA A 41 19.87 16.67 9.42
N PRO A 42 20.52 16.81 10.60
CA PRO A 42 21.19 18.05 10.97
C PRO A 42 22.42 18.29 10.09
N SER A 43 22.66 19.56 9.73
CA SER A 43 23.88 19.94 9.00
C SER A 43 25.12 19.77 9.86
N ASN A 44 26.30 19.63 9.24
CA ASN A 44 27.58 19.61 9.95
C ASN A 44 27.75 20.85 10.83
N ASP A 45 27.26 22.00 10.39
CA ASP A 45 27.31 23.25 11.15
C ASP A 45 26.33 23.24 12.34
N ASP A 46 25.14 22.65 12.18
CA ASP A 46 24.17 22.49 13.29
C ASP A 46 24.73 21.58 14.39
N ILE A 47 25.42 20.49 14.00
CA ILE A 47 26.07 19.58 14.95
C ILE A 47 27.22 20.29 15.67
N ARG A 48 28.05 21.04 14.93
CA ARG A 48 29.20 21.79 15.49
C ARG A 48 28.77 22.89 16.44
N ALA A 49 27.65 23.55 16.19
CA ALA A 49 27.11 24.58 17.07
C ALA A 49 26.77 24.06 18.49
N LEU A 50 26.52 22.75 18.62
CA LEU A 50 26.21 22.10 19.89
C LEU A 50 27.43 21.44 20.54
N MET A 51 28.52 21.26 19.80
CA MET A 51 29.76 20.69 20.33
C MET A 51 30.54 21.73 21.14
N PRO A 52 31.33 21.30 22.14
CA PRO A 52 32.17 22.21 22.90
C PRO A 52 33.14 22.96 21.98
N PRO A 53 33.41 24.25 22.25
CA PRO A 53 34.28 25.06 21.40
C PRO A 53 35.69 24.47 21.36
N SER A 54 36.25 24.33 20.16
CA SER A 54 37.64 23.90 20.00
C SER A 54 38.60 24.98 20.48
N LYS A 55 39.66 24.56 21.18
CA LYS A 55 40.78 25.43 21.60
C LYS A 55 41.81 25.68 20.49
N ASP A 56 41.58 25.16 19.29
CA ASP A 56 42.53 25.25 18.17
C ASP A 56 42.65 26.67 17.60
N ASN A 57 43.86 27.06 17.20
CA ASN A 57 44.12 28.32 16.48
C ASN A 57 43.35 28.40 15.15
N PRO A 58 43.01 29.60 14.63
CA PRO A 58 42.15 29.76 13.45
C PRO A 58 42.62 29.01 12.19
N ARG A 59 43.93 29.00 11.93
CA ARG A 59 44.52 28.26 10.79
C ARG A 59 44.40 26.75 10.95
N ALA A 60 44.65 26.22 12.16
CA ALA A 60 44.51 24.80 12.47
C ALA A 60 43.05 24.36 12.40
N ARG A 61 42.13 25.19 12.88
CA ARG A 61 40.69 24.96 12.80
C ARG A 61 40.19 24.89 11.36
N LYS A 62 40.70 25.74 10.46
CA LYS A 62 40.34 25.70 9.03
C LYS A 62 40.83 24.41 8.36
N LYS A 63 42.10 24.04 8.59
CA LYS A 63 42.67 22.79 8.04
C LYS A 63 41.90 21.55 8.53
N LYS A 64 41.61 21.48 9.84
CA LYS A 64 40.79 20.42 10.42
C LYS A 64 39.38 20.37 9.83
N ARG A 65 38.79 21.52 9.48
CA ARG A 65 37.47 21.58 8.85
C ARG A 65 37.45 20.94 7.47
N GLU A 66 38.50 21.18 6.67
CA GLU A 66 38.68 20.59 5.34
C GLU A 66 38.87 19.06 5.45
N GLU A 67 39.67 18.59 6.42
CA GLU A 67 39.88 17.16 6.69
C GLU A 67 38.58 16.46 7.15
N GLU A 68 37.82 17.10 8.06
CA GLU A 68 36.54 16.58 8.56
C GLU A 68 35.42 16.61 7.51
N GLU A 69 35.51 17.47 6.49
CA GLU A 69 34.56 17.47 5.36
C GLU A 69 34.76 16.26 4.46
N THR A 70 35.99 15.76 4.31
CA THR A 70 36.28 14.54 3.54
C THR A 70 36.12 13.26 4.34
N GLU A 71 36.55 13.24 5.61
CA GLU A 71 36.59 12.00 6.42
C GLU A 71 35.41 11.87 7.39
N GLY A 72 34.68 12.96 7.62
CA GLY A 72 33.69 13.07 8.69
C GLY A 72 34.34 13.30 10.06
N PHE A 73 33.51 13.57 11.06
CA PHE A 73 33.95 13.78 12.44
C PHE A 73 33.09 13.00 13.44
N ASN A 74 33.66 12.72 14.60
CA ASN A 74 32.99 11.98 15.66
C ASN A 74 32.12 12.91 16.50
N VAL A 75 30.85 12.53 16.65
CA VAL A 75 29.81 13.22 17.41
C VAL A 75 29.53 12.43 18.68
N PRO A 76 29.58 13.03 19.87
CA PRO A 76 29.11 12.38 21.09
C PRO A 76 27.65 11.96 20.93
N LYS A 77 27.33 10.70 21.26
CA LYS A 77 25.97 10.19 21.15
C LYS A 77 24.97 10.96 22.03
N SER A 78 25.41 11.39 23.22
CA SER A 78 24.63 12.17 24.19
C SER A 78 24.37 13.63 23.80
N LEU A 79 24.82 14.07 22.61
CA LEU A 79 24.62 15.44 22.15
C LEU A 79 23.10 15.74 22.03
N PRO A 80 22.59 16.83 22.64
CA PRO A 80 21.15 17.13 22.69
C PRO A 80 20.63 17.70 21.36
N LEU A 81 20.74 16.90 20.30
CA LEU A 81 20.28 17.21 18.95
C LEU A 81 18.75 17.24 18.90
N ARG A 82 18.19 18.35 18.43
CA ARG A 82 16.78 18.48 18.09
C ARG A 82 16.62 18.49 16.57
N LEU A 83 16.00 17.46 16.02
CA LEU A 83 15.74 17.37 14.58
C LEU A 83 14.69 18.40 14.16
N ARG A 84 14.97 19.09 13.04
CA ARG A 84 14.01 20.02 12.43
C ARG A 84 12.92 19.25 11.69
N LEU A 85 11.69 19.75 11.77
CA LEU A 85 10.55 19.22 11.02
C LEU A 85 10.51 19.87 9.64
N GLY A 86 10.48 19.05 8.60
CA GLY A 86 10.21 19.44 7.23
C GLY A 86 8.86 18.88 6.79
N ARG A 87 8.10 19.63 6.00
CA ARG A 87 6.93 19.07 5.32
C ARG A 87 7.42 18.06 4.27
N VAL A 88 6.70 16.95 4.12
CA VAL A 88 6.98 16.02 3.03
C VAL A 88 6.46 16.64 1.73
N GLU A 89 7.30 16.68 0.70
CA GLU A 89 6.97 17.26 -0.60
C GLU A 89 7.16 16.25 -1.72
N GLU A 90 6.27 16.28 -2.71
CA GLU A 90 6.32 15.37 -3.86
C GLU A 90 7.64 15.48 -4.64
N GLU A 91 8.25 16.67 -4.70
CA GLU A 91 9.52 16.90 -5.40
C GLU A 91 10.67 16.10 -4.79
N GLU A 92 10.71 15.99 -3.47
CA GLU A 92 11.71 15.17 -2.78
C GLU A 92 11.45 13.68 -3.00
N LEU A 93 10.17 13.29 -3.02
CA LEU A 93 9.76 11.90 -3.26
C LEU A 93 10.20 11.41 -4.65
N LYS A 94 10.23 12.28 -5.68
CA LYS A 94 10.68 11.94 -7.04
C LYS A 94 12.10 11.38 -7.08
N ASN A 95 12.95 11.80 -6.14
CA ASN A 95 14.34 11.37 -6.05
C ASN A 95 14.52 10.06 -5.26
N LEU A 96 13.45 9.53 -4.65
CA LEU A 96 13.49 8.32 -3.85
C LEU A 96 13.30 7.06 -4.71
N PRO A 97 13.91 5.93 -4.30
CA PRO A 97 13.66 4.65 -4.96
C PRO A 97 12.17 4.29 -4.89
N LEU A 98 11.67 3.61 -5.92
CA LEU A 98 10.28 3.17 -6.04
C LEU A 98 9.22 4.29 -6.16
N TYR A 99 9.63 5.56 -6.33
CA TYR A 99 8.70 6.65 -6.61
C TYR A 99 7.80 6.36 -7.82
N SER A 100 8.38 5.86 -8.90
CA SER A 100 7.64 5.50 -10.11
C SER A 100 6.49 4.54 -9.79
N SER A 101 6.73 3.51 -8.98
CA SER A 101 5.70 2.57 -8.55
C SER A 101 4.60 3.24 -7.72
N VAL A 102 4.96 4.14 -6.79
CA VAL A 102 3.97 4.91 -6.00
C VAL A 102 3.12 5.81 -6.90
N HIS A 103 3.75 6.48 -7.86
CA HIS A 103 3.08 7.35 -8.81
C HIS A 103 2.07 6.60 -9.68
N TRP A 104 2.52 5.50 -10.31
CA TRP A 104 1.65 4.66 -11.13
C TRP A 104 0.51 4.04 -10.31
N LEU A 105 0.77 3.59 -9.08
CA LEU A 105 -0.26 3.07 -8.19
C LEU A 105 -1.32 4.14 -7.87
N SER A 106 -0.87 5.34 -7.52
CA SER A 106 -1.73 6.49 -7.19
C SER A 106 -2.63 6.91 -8.36
N LEU A 107 -2.13 6.79 -9.60
CA LEU A 107 -2.89 7.12 -10.80
C LEU A 107 -3.82 5.99 -11.25
N PHE A 108 -3.32 4.75 -11.26
CA PHE A 108 -4.02 3.61 -11.84
C PHE A 108 -5.15 3.09 -10.96
N VAL A 109 -4.97 3.05 -9.63
CA VAL A 109 -6.00 2.58 -8.67
C VAL A 109 -7.33 3.33 -8.81
N PRO A 110 -7.39 4.67 -8.66
CA PRO A 110 -8.65 5.39 -8.74
C PRO A 110 -9.28 5.28 -10.13
N LEU A 111 -8.46 5.27 -11.19
CA LEU A 111 -8.93 5.12 -12.56
C LEU A 111 -9.56 3.76 -12.80
N CYS A 112 -8.92 2.68 -12.33
CA CYS A 112 -9.44 1.32 -12.42
C CYS A 112 -10.77 1.19 -11.67
N LEU A 113 -10.87 1.77 -10.46
CA LEU A 113 -12.13 1.78 -9.70
C LEU A 113 -13.24 2.57 -10.40
N VAL A 114 -12.92 3.68 -11.07
CA VAL A 114 -13.90 4.46 -11.86
C VAL A 114 -14.37 3.65 -13.07
N VAL A 115 -13.46 3.06 -13.85
CA VAL A 115 -13.81 2.21 -15.01
C VAL A 115 -14.67 1.04 -14.58
N TYR A 116 -14.33 0.41 -13.45
CA TYR A 116 -15.11 -0.67 -12.86
C TYR A 116 -16.51 -0.21 -12.44
N SER A 117 -16.60 0.91 -11.70
CA SER A 117 -17.88 1.45 -11.23
C SER A 117 -18.80 1.83 -12.38
N MET A 118 -18.27 2.48 -13.43
CA MET A 118 -19.03 2.81 -14.63
C MET A 118 -19.50 1.56 -15.39
N SER A 119 -18.65 0.53 -15.45
CA SER A 119 -19.01 -0.75 -16.08
C SER A 119 -20.11 -1.48 -15.30
N GLU A 120 -20.06 -1.44 -13.97
CA GLU A 120 -21.09 -2.01 -13.10
C GLU A 120 -22.43 -1.28 -13.22
N VAL A 121 -22.42 0.06 -13.22
CA VAL A 121 -23.63 0.86 -13.43
C VAL A 121 -24.25 0.55 -14.80
N PHE A 122 -23.43 0.41 -15.84
CA PHE A 122 -23.91 0.04 -17.17
C PHE A 122 -24.54 -1.35 -17.21
N SER A 123 -23.88 -2.37 -16.64
CA SER A 123 -24.43 -3.73 -16.57
C SER A 123 -25.71 -3.80 -15.73
N PHE A 124 -25.86 -2.94 -14.72
CA PHE A 124 -27.09 -2.84 -13.94
C PHE A 124 -28.24 -2.19 -14.73
N LEU A 125 -27.96 -1.15 -15.53
CA LEU A 125 -28.97 -0.45 -16.33
C LEU A 125 -29.35 -1.21 -17.61
N PHE A 126 -28.42 -1.96 -18.20
CA PHE A 126 -28.59 -2.67 -19.48
C PHE A 126 -28.22 -4.14 -19.38
N PRO A 127 -29.01 -4.98 -18.66
CA PRO A 127 -28.66 -6.39 -18.42
C PRO A 127 -28.60 -7.25 -19.69
N ASN A 128 -29.29 -6.85 -20.78
CA ASN A 128 -29.36 -7.58 -22.04
C ASN A 128 -28.27 -7.17 -23.06
N SER A 129 -27.31 -6.33 -22.67
CA SER A 129 -26.23 -5.93 -23.59
C SER A 129 -25.21 -7.07 -23.77
N ASN A 130 -24.84 -7.36 -25.02
CA ASN A 130 -23.78 -8.33 -25.35
C ASN A 130 -22.36 -7.74 -25.31
N ASP A 131 -22.18 -6.57 -24.69
CA ASP A 131 -20.88 -5.90 -24.65
C ASP A 131 -19.93 -6.61 -23.68
N THR A 132 -18.67 -6.78 -24.09
CA THR A 132 -17.62 -7.32 -23.24
C THR A 132 -17.32 -6.38 -22.07
N ASN A 133 -17.35 -6.89 -20.83
CA ASN A 133 -16.96 -6.13 -19.67
C ASN A 133 -15.43 -5.93 -19.59
N VAL A 134 -14.93 -4.87 -20.22
CA VAL A 134 -13.49 -4.50 -20.27
C VAL A 134 -12.92 -4.22 -18.87
N ALA A 135 -13.74 -3.94 -17.85
CA ALA A 135 -13.25 -3.70 -16.50
C ALA A 135 -12.53 -4.92 -15.90
N ILE A 136 -12.83 -6.15 -16.36
CA ILE A 136 -12.10 -7.35 -15.96
C ILE A 136 -10.62 -7.23 -16.35
N LEU A 137 -10.32 -6.72 -17.54
CA LEU A 137 -8.93 -6.51 -17.99
C LEU A 137 -8.22 -5.46 -17.13
N TRP A 138 -8.92 -4.38 -16.77
CA TRP A 138 -8.38 -3.35 -15.87
C TRP A 138 -8.03 -3.92 -14.50
N LEU A 139 -8.90 -4.78 -13.94
CA LEU A 139 -8.65 -5.46 -12.66
C LEU A 139 -7.47 -6.43 -12.76
N LEU A 140 -7.35 -7.22 -13.84
CA LEU A 140 -6.23 -8.14 -14.05
C LEU A 140 -4.89 -7.40 -14.21
N ILE A 141 -4.88 -6.29 -14.96
CA ILE A 141 -3.71 -5.41 -15.07
C ILE A 141 -3.37 -4.82 -13.69
N ALA A 142 -4.36 -4.43 -12.90
CA ALA A 142 -4.17 -3.95 -11.53
C ALA A 142 -3.49 -5.01 -10.64
N VAL A 143 -3.99 -6.24 -10.70
CA VAL A 143 -3.44 -7.38 -9.97
C VAL A 143 -1.99 -7.62 -10.39
N ALA A 144 -1.71 -7.69 -11.69
CA ALA A 144 -0.37 -7.91 -12.20
C ALA A 144 0.61 -6.82 -11.74
N PHE A 145 0.19 -5.55 -11.80
CA PHE A 145 0.97 -4.42 -11.33
C PHE A 145 1.25 -4.49 -9.82
N VAL A 146 0.24 -4.81 -9.00
CA VAL A 146 0.41 -4.93 -7.55
C VAL A 146 1.30 -6.12 -7.18
N LEU A 147 1.18 -7.25 -7.89
CA LEU A 147 2.07 -8.41 -7.71
C LEU A 147 3.51 -8.09 -8.12
N GLN A 148 3.70 -7.39 -9.24
CA GLN A 148 5.02 -6.93 -9.68
C GLN A 148 5.68 -6.04 -8.62
N VAL A 149 4.93 -5.07 -8.07
CA VAL A 149 5.44 -4.21 -6.99
C VAL A 149 5.75 -5.02 -5.73
N SER A 150 4.87 -5.95 -5.35
CA SER A 150 5.08 -6.80 -4.17
C SER A 150 6.32 -7.69 -4.31
N PHE A 151 6.57 -8.22 -5.51
CA PHE A 151 7.77 -8.99 -5.83
C PHE A 151 9.03 -8.11 -5.84
N ALA A 152 8.95 -6.89 -6.40
CA ALA A 152 10.06 -5.94 -6.37
C ALA A 152 10.44 -5.55 -4.93
N LEU A 153 9.44 -5.31 -4.06
CA LEU A 153 9.67 -5.10 -2.63
C LEU A 153 10.33 -6.33 -2.01
N PHE A 154 9.80 -7.52 -2.25
CA PHE A 154 10.39 -8.77 -1.76
C PHE A 154 11.88 -8.88 -2.12
N LEU A 155 12.26 -8.66 -3.39
CA LEU A 155 13.65 -8.68 -3.82
C LEU A 155 14.53 -7.62 -3.16
N ILE A 156 14.03 -6.39 -2.98
CA ILE A 156 14.76 -5.30 -2.33
C ILE A 156 15.02 -5.59 -0.84
N TYR A 157 14.12 -6.33 -0.18
CA TYR A 157 14.23 -6.67 1.24
C TYR A 157 14.99 -7.98 1.53
N ILE A 158 15.30 -8.80 0.52
CA ILE A 158 16.00 -10.09 0.68
C ILE A 158 17.44 -10.03 1.27
N PRO A 159 18.25 -8.95 1.17
CA PRO A 159 19.57 -8.95 1.79
C PRO A 159 19.59 -8.53 3.30
N PHE A 160 18.46 -8.40 3.99
CA PHE A 160 18.45 -8.06 5.43
C PHE A 160 17.78 -9.15 6.32
N PRO A 161 18.55 -9.89 7.15
CA PRO A 161 17.98 -10.87 8.07
C PRO A 161 17.32 -10.27 9.34
N ARG A 162 16.98 -8.97 9.39
CA ARG A 162 16.52 -8.31 10.64
C ARG A 162 15.42 -7.24 10.53
N PHE A 163 14.70 -7.13 9.42
CA PHE A 163 13.55 -6.22 9.31
C PHE A 163 12.30 -6.94 8.80
N ALA A 164 11.85 -7.91 9.60
CA ALA A 164 10.63 -8.65 9.35
C ALA A 164 9.40 -7.74 9.56
N LEU A 165 8.89 -7.23 8.43
CA LEU A 165 7.48 -7.14 8.12
C LEU A 165 6.57 -6.43 9.14
N HIS A 166 6.47 -5.12 8.95
CA HIS A 166 5.40 -4.25 9.45
C HIS A 166 4.48 -3.92 8.26
N LEU A 167 3.19 -3.62 8.36
CA LEU A 167 2.22 -3.40 9.43
C LEU A 167 0.89 -3.31 8.66
N THR A 168 -0.20 -3.94 9.09
CA THR A 168 -1.53 -3.30 9.19
C THR A 168 -2.56 -4.18 9.91
N PHE A 169 -2.91 -3.70 11.08
CA PHE A 169 -3.62 -4.42 12.11
C PHE A 169 -5.08 -4.81 11.82
N LEU A 170 -5.46 -5.92 12.47
CA LEU A 170 -6.76 -6.57 12.78
C LEU A 170 -7.84 -6.83 11.71
N LEU A 171 -7.97 -6.04 10.65
CA LEU A 171 -9.05 -6.25 9.66
C LEU A 171 -8.92 -7.54 8.83
N PRO A 172 -7.70 -7.99 8.44
CA PRO A 172 -7.53 -9.26 7.73
C PRO A 172 -7.94 -10.50 8.54
N LEU A 173 -7.93 -10.41 9.88
CA LEU A 173 -8.29 -11.52 10.76
C LEU A 173 -9.79 -11.85 10.66
N LEU A 174 -10.63 -10.81 10.59
CA LEU A 174 -12.08 -10.96 10.39
C LEU A 174 -12.40 -11.55 9.01
N SER A 175 -11.68 -11.10 7.97
CA SER A 175 -11.81 -11.69 6.63
C SER A 175 -11.39 -13.15 6.62
N LEU A 176 -10.27 -13.50 7.27
CA LEU A 176 -9.79 -14.88 7.36
C LEU A 176 -10.75 -15.78 8.16
N LEU A 177 -11.31 -15.26 9.25
CA LEU A 177 -12.34 -15.95 10.04
C LEU A 177 -13.58 -16.29 9.21
N SER A 178 -14.01 -15.41 8.29
CA SER A 178 -15.11 -15.68 7.35
C SER A 178 -14.83 -16.87 6.42
N PHE A 179 -13.57 -17.18 6.15
CA PHE A 179 -13.18 -18.35 5.35
C PHE A 179 -12.95 -19.62 6.19
N ALA A 180 -12.94 -19.52 7.52
CA ALA A 180 -12.73 -20.68 8.37
C ALA A 180 -13.91 -21.67 8.25
N SER A 181 -13.60 -22.94 7.96
CA SER A 181 -14.55 -24.05 7.92
C SER A 181 -15.56 -24.10 9.08
N PRO A 182 -15.19 -23.86 10.36
CA PRO A 182 -16.17 -23.84 11.45
C PRO A 182 -17.16 -22.67 11.35
N VAL A 183 -16.72 -21.49 10.91
CA VAL A 183 -17.56 -20.30 10.75
C VAL A 183 -18.53 -20.48 9.59
N LYS A 184 -18.06 -20.97 8.43
CA LYS A 184 -18.94 -21.32 7.30
C LYS A 184 -19.97 -22.36 7.72
N LYS A 185 -19.57 -23.40 8.47
CA LYS A 185 -20.48 -24.45 8.94
C LYS A 185 -21.54 -23.93 9.91
N GLN A 186 -21.21 -23.00 10.80
CA GLN A 186 -22.19 -22.42 11.73
C GLN A 186 -23.12 -21.40 11.06
N LEU A 187 -22.63 -20.55 10.15
CA LEU A 187 -23.45 -19.52 9.51
C LEU A 187 -24.36 -20.06 8.39
N VAL A 188 -23.89 -21.05 7.62
CA VAL A 188 -24.60 -21.59 6.44
C VAL A 188 -25.33 -22.89 6.75
N TYR A 189 -24.73 -23.80 7.53
CA TYR A 189 -25.27 -25.14 7.81
C TYR A 189 -25.66 -25.34 9.29
N GLY A 190 -25.65 -24.27 10.10
CA GLY A 190 -25.98 -24.33 11.53
C GLY A 190 -27.49 -24.46 11.80
N PRO A 191 -27.86 -24.68 13.08
CA PRO A 191 -29.26 -24.86 13.48
C PRO A 191 -30.13 -23.60 13.26
N ARG A 192 -29.51 -22.41 13.25
CA ARG A 192 -30.10 -21.17 12.75
C ARG A 192 -29.34 -20.76 11.49
N LYS A 193 -29.86 -21.08 10.31
CA LYS A 193 -29.29 -20.62 9.04
C LYS A 193 -29.39 -19.10 8.98
N LEU A 194 -28.26 -18.40 9.04
CA LEU A 194 -28.21 -16.94 9.08
C LEU A 194 -27.89 -16.35 7.70
N LEU A 195 -27.08 -17.04 6.88
CA LEU A 195 -26.67 -16.59 5.54
C LEU A 195 -26.70 -17.73 4.54
N THR A 196 -27.07 -17.42 3.29
CA THR A 196 -26.86 -18.31 2.13
C THR A 196 -25.40 -18.29 1.67
N GLU A 197 -25.01 -19.21 0.78
CA GLU A 197 -23.65 -19.27 0.23
C GLU A 197 -23.29 -17.98 -0.54
N ASP A 198 -24.18 -17.49 -1.39
CA ASP A 198 -23.99 -16.24 -2.13
C ASP A 198 -23.90 -15.01 -1.20
N GLN A 199 -24.67 -15.00 -0.11
CA GLN A 199 -24.61 -13.95 0.91
C GLN A 199 -23.29 -13.95 1.69
N LEU A 200 -22.67 -15.11 1.90
CA LEU A 200 -21.36 -15.20 2.52
C LEU A 200 -20.25 -14.70 1.58
N ASP A 201 -20.34 -15.03 0.29
CA ASP A 201 -19.37 -14.57 -0.71
C ASP A 201 -19.43 -13.05 -0.93
N ILE A 202 -20.63 -12.45 -0.96
CA ILE A 202 -20.75 -10.99 -1.03
C ILE A 202 -20.29 -10.30 0.27
N LEU A 203 -20.52 -10.91 1.44
CA LEU A 203 -19.99 -10.41 2.71
C LEU A 203 -18.47 -10.32 2.68
N ARG A 204 -17.77 -11.34 2.14
CA ARG A 204 -16.31 -11.34 1.99
C ARG A 204 -15.83 -10.22 1.10
N ILE A 205 -16.56 -9.93 0.02
CA ILE A 205 -16.28 -8.80 -0.87
C ILE A 205 -16.42 -7.47 -0.12
N TYR A 206 -17.49 -7.30 0.66
CA TYR A 206 -17.67 -6.11 1.49
C TYR A 206 -16.59 -5.94 2.56
N LEU A 207 -16.14 -7.02 3.19
CA LEU A 207 -15.03 -6.99 4.14
C LEU A 207 -13.72 -6.54 3.48
N ALA A 208 -13.45 -6.99 2.25
CA ALA A 208 -12.30 -6.55 1.47
C ALA A 208 -12.38 -5.04 1.14
N ILE A 209 -13.54 -4.56 0.68
CA ILE A 209 -13.78 -3.12 0.41
C ILE A 209 -13.61 -2.29 1.68
N LEU A 210 -14.20 -2.73 2.80
CA LEU A 210 -14.09 -2.06 4.09
C LEU A 210 -12.63 -1.98 4.54
N SER A 211 -11.85 -3.05 4.37
CA SER A 211 -10.42 -3.06 4.71
C SER A 211 -9.61 -2.05 3.90
N PHE A 212 -9.95 -1.87 2.62
CA PHE A 212 -9.35 -0.83 1.78
C PHE A 212 -9.68 0.57 2.27
N ILE A 213 -10.97 0.84 2.54
CA ILE A 213 -11.41 2.15 3.05
C ILE A 213 -10.74 2.47 4.39
N CYS A 214 -10.71 1.52 5.32
CA CYS A 214 -10.05 1.69 6.60
C CYS A 214 -8.54 1.96 6.45
N ARG A 215 -7.82 1.26 5.55
CA ARG A 215 -6.42 1.56 5.27
C ARG A 215 -6.24 2.96 4.68
N VAL A 216 -7.08 3.36 3.73
CA VAL A 216 -7.03 4.71 3.16
C VAL A 216 -7.25 5.77 4.25
N ALA A 217 -8.20 5.57 5.16
CA ALA A 217 -8.48 6.49 6.26
C ALA A 217 -7.35 6.57 7.30
N LEU A 218 -6.71 5.44 7.60
CA LEU A 218 -5.65 5.33 8.61
C LEU A 218 -4.23 5.55 8.05
N ARG A 219 -4.10 5.94 6.78
CA ARG A 219 -2.80 6.14 6.13
C ARG A 219 -1.93 7.20 6.82
N ALA A 220 -2.53 8.32 7.23
CA ALA A 220 -1.80 9.48 7.75
C ALA A 220 -1.11 9.17 9.08
N PRO A 221 -1.80 8.64 10.11
CA PRO A 221 -1.12 8.27 11.35
C PRO A 221 -0.09 7.15 11.13
N HIS A 222 -0.36 6.19 10.24
CA HIS A 222 0.59 5.12 9.92
C HIS A 222 1.89 5.66 9.29
N PHE A 223 1.78 6.50 8.26
CA PHE A 223 2.94 7.11 7.61
C PHE A 223 3.69 8.07 8.54
N GLN A 224 2.98 8.83 9.36
CA GLN A 224 3.61 9.72 10.33
C GLN A 224 4.39 8.92 11.40
N ALA A 225 3.85 7.80 11.87
CA ALA A 225 4.57 6.92 12.80
C ALA A 225 5.89 6.41 12.22
N HIS A 226 5.90 6.01 10.95
CA HIS A 226 7.13 5.63 10.24
C HIS A 226 8.13 6.78 10.13
N LEU A 227 7.67 7.98 9.74
CA LEU A 227 8.55 9.16 9.65
C LEU A 227 9.14 9.56 11.01
N ASN A 228 8.42 9.31 12.09
CA ASN A 228 8.85 9.54 13.47
C ASN A 228 9.93 8.55 13.96
N LEU A 229 10.17 7.43 13.27
CA LEU A 229 11.19 6.45 13.66
C LEU A 229 12.59 7.04 13.74
N SER A 230 12.90 8.01 12.88
CA SER A 230 14.17 8.74 12.90
C SER A 230 14.42 9.47 14.23
N ARG A 231 13.38 10.11 14.78
CA ARG A 231 13.42 10.77 16.09
C ARG A 231 13.51 9.76 17.23
N ALA A 232 12.70 8.70 17.19
CA ALA A 232 12.75 7.64 18.20
C ALA A 232 14.15 7.00 18.26
N LYS A 233 14.76 6.72 17.10
CA LYS A 233 16.11 6.16 17.02
C LYS A 233 17.17 7.15 17.50
N LEU A 234 17.04 8.44 17.20
CA LEU A 234 17.96 9.46 17.72
C LEU A 234 17.89 9.55 19.25
N ASN A 235 16.68 9.58 19.83
CA ASN A 235 16.50 9.62 21.28
C ASN A 235 17.12 8.39 21.95
N ALA A 236 16.88 7.18 21.40
CA ALA A 236 17.51 5.96 21.89
C ALA A 236 19.05 6.04 21.85
N LEU A 237 19.59 6.60 20.75
CA LEU A 237 21.02 6.78 20.58
C LEU A 237 21.59 7.80 21.59
N GLN A 238 20.83 8.81 22.00
CA GLN A 238 21.25 9.78 23.03
C GLN A 238 21.41 9.19 24.43
N HIS A 239 20.75 8.07 24.72
CA HIS A 239 20.91 7.33 25.96
C HIS A 239 22.12 6.37 25.93
N GLU A 240 22.69 6.09 24.75
CA GLU A 240 23.89 5.26 24.61
C GLU A 240 25.16 6.09 24.84
N THR A 241 26.16 5.50 25.50
CA THR A 241 27.48 6.10 25.62
C THR A 241 28.31 5.91 24.34
N GLY A 242 29.22 6.85 24.07
CA GLY A 242 30.20 6.74 23.00
C GLY A 242 30.04 7.79 21.90
N TYR A 243 30.64 7.51 20.75
CA TYR A 243 30.67 8.42 19.61
C TYR A 243 30.09 7.76 18.36
N ILE A 244 29.53 8.58 17.49
CA ILE A 244 29.06 8.20 16.15
C ILE A 244 29.64 9.17 15.13
N ARG A 245 30.04 8.69 13.95
CA ARG A 245 30.46 9.60 12.86
C ARG A 245 29.26 10.44 12.40
N ASN A 246 29.46 11.73 12.14
CA ASN A 246 28.43 12.64 11.61
C ASN A 246 27.75 12.10 10.35
N VAL A 247 28.52 11.54 9.40
CA VAL A 247 28.00 10.94 8.17
C VAL A 247 27.11 9.73 8.48
N ALA A 248 27.50 8.90 9.45
CA ALA A 248 26.69 7.74 9.86
C ALA A 248 25.39 8.17 10.55
N LEU A 249 25.43 9.24 11.36
CA LEU A 249 24.25 9.82 12.00
C LEU A 249 23.27 10.39 10.96
N GLN A 250 23.76 11.19 10.02
CA GLN A 250 22.96 11.77 8.93
C GLN A 250 22.38 10.67 8.03
N ALA A 251 23.20 9.68 7.64
CA ALA A 251 22.76 8.55 6.84
C ALA A 251 21.68 7.74 7.57
N MET A 252 21.81 7.53 8.89
CA MET A 252 20.79 6.84 9.69
C MET A 252 19.44 7.56 9.67
N ILE A 253 19.43 8.88 9.83
CA ILE A 253 18.19 9.69 9.80
C ILE A 253 17.59 9.68 8.39
N PHE A 254 18.42 9.93 7.37
CA PHE A 254 17.99 9.95 5.97
C PHE A 254 17.43 8.60 5.52
N ARG A 255 17.99 7.49 6.00
CA ARG A 255 17.57 6.13 5.67
C ARG A 255 16.09 5.88 5.94
N TYR A 256 15.55 6.39 7.05
CA TYR A 256 14.12 6.23 7.34
C TYR A 256 13.23 6.90 6.29
N TYR A 257 13.68 8.04 5.75
CA TYR A 257 12.98 8.75 4.68
C TYR A 257 13.22 8.10 3.32
N SER A 258 14.42 7.57 3.02
CA SER A 258 14.70 6.94 1.73
C SER A 258 13.84 5.70 1.46
N TYR A 259 13.40 5.01 2.52
CA TYR A 259 12.46 3.88 2.42
C TYR A 259 10.98 4.28 2.43
N PHE A 260 10.65 5.57 2.45
CA PHE A 260 9.27 6.02 2.58
C PHE A 260 8.36 5.56 1.43
N CYS A 261 8.84 5.61 0.18
CA CYS A 261 8.12 5.07 -0.98
C CYS A 261 7.85 3.56 -0.83
N ALA A 262 8.82 2.80 -0.33
CA ALA A 262 8.65 1.37 -0.09
C ALA A 262 7.57 1.09 0.96
N VAL A 263 7.53 1.89 2.04
CA VAL A 263 6.52 1.81 3.10
C VAL A 263 5.11 2.13 2.57
N ILE A 264 4.98 3.13 1.71
CA ILE A 264 3.70 3.45 1.05
C ILE A 264 3.18 2.24 0.25
N LEU A 265 4.05 1.64 -0.56
CA LEU A 265 3.69 0.49 -1.38
C LEU A 265 3.33 -0.72 -0.52
N GLN A 266 4.13 -1.02 0.50
CA GLN A 266 3.85 -2.10 1.46
C GLN A 266 2.54 -1.89 2.21
N TYR A 267 2.17 -0.64 2.47
CA TYR A 267 0.92 -0.29 3.13
C TYR A 267 -0.32 -0.46 2.22
N PHE A 268 -0.21 -0.23 0.91
CA PHE A 268 -1.37 -0.32 0.01
C PHE A 268 -1.47 -1.64 -0.75
N SER A 269 -0.36 -2.17 -1.28
CA SER A 269 -0.31 -3.39 -2.11
C SER A 269 -1.14 -4.56 -1.58
N PRO A 270 -0.95 -5.05 -0.34
CA PRO A 270 -1.71 -6.18 0.21
C PRO A 270 -3.23 -6.02 0.17
N VAL A 271 -3.73 -4.81 0.42
CA VAL A 271 -5.19 -4.56 0.48
C VAL A 271 -5.76 -4.20 -0.87
N LEU A 272 -4.98 -3.56 -1.74
CA LEU A 272 -5.33 -3.42 -3.14
C LEU A 272 -5.47 -4.79 -3.81
N LEU A 273 -4.57 -5.73 -3.51
CA LEU A 273 -4.65 -7.08 -4.03
C LEU A 273 -5.90 -7.81 -3.53
N SER A 274 -6.23 -7.71 -2.23
CA SER A 274 -7.50 -8.23 -1.69
C SER A 274 -8.72 -7.60 -2.35
N LEU A 275 -8.70 -6.28 -2.57
CA LEU A 275 -9.79 -5.55 -3.22
C LEU A 275 -9.99 -6.04 -4.67
N TYR A 276 -8.92 -6.13 -5.47
CA TYR A 276 -9.05 -6.54 -6.86
C TYR A 276 -9.49 -8.00 -7.00
N PHE A 277 -9.02 -8.91 -6.16
CA PHE A 277 -9.53 -10.28 -6.14
C PHE A 277 -10.99 -10.36 -5.71
N ALA A 278 -11.44 -9.51 -4.79
CA ALA A 278 -12.85 -9.42 -4.41
C ALA A 278 -13.73 -8.91 -5.57
N LEU A 279 -13.29 -7.87 -6.29
CA LEU A 279 -14.02 -7.35 -7.45
C LEU A 279 -14.03 -8.34 -8.63
N LEU A 280 -12.94 -9.08 -8.84
CA LEU A 280 -12.89 -10.18 -9.81
C LEU A 280 -13.85 -11.30 -9.40
N LEU A 281 -13.83 -11.74 -8.13
CA LEU A 281 -14.76 -12.74 -7.60
C LEU A 281 -16.22 -12.33 -7.85
N LYS A 282 -16.57 -11.08 -7.58
CA LYS A 282 -17.92 -10.56 -7.86
C LYS A 282 -18.28 -10.69 -9.34
N THR A 283 -17.39 -10.23 -10.21
CA THR A 283 -17.67 -10.01 -11.64
C THR A 283 -17.68 -11.31 -12.45
N THR A 284 -16.76 -12.22 -12.14
CA THR A 284 -16.65 -13.51 -12.83
C THR A 284 -17.39 -14.64 -12.12
N GLY A 285 -17.74 -14.46 -10.84
CA GLY A 285 -18.45 -15.45 -10.04
C GLY A 285 -19.98 -15.36 -10.11
N ASN A 286 -20.58 -14.55 -10.99
CA ASN A 286 -22.04 -14.38 -11.06
C ASN A 286 -22.68 -14.04 -9.70
N LEU A 287 -22.05 -13.15 -8.93
CA LEU A 287 -22.57 -12.70 -7.64
C LEU A 287 -23.33 -11.37 -7.82
N SER A 288 -24.51 -11.29 -7.22
CA SER A 288 -25.26 -10.04 -7.09
C SER A 288 -24.77 -9.23 -5.90
N TRP A 289 -24.75 -7.90 -6.02
CA TRP A 289 -24.49 -7.02 -4.87
C TRP A 289 -25.51 -7.20 -3.74
N LEU A 290 -26.72 -7.66 -4.06
CA LEU A 290 -27.77 -7.93 -3.07
C LEU A 290 -27.66 -9.32 -2.41
N GLY A 291 -26.74 -10.18 -2.86
CA GLY A 291 -26.62 -11.57 -2.39
C GLY A 291 -27.79 -12.47 -2.81
N THR A 292 -28.59 -12.05 -3.79
CA THR A 292 -29.64 -12.87 -4.39
C THR A 292 -29.05 -13.80 -5.46
N PRO A 293 -29.50 -15.06 -5.55
CA PRO A 293 -29.09 -15.96 -6.62
C PRO A 293 -29.51 -15.37 -7.97
N VAL A 294 -28.61 -15.41 -8.95
CA VAL A 294 -28.89 -14.96 -10.31
C VAL A 294 -29.39 -16.17 -11.10
N ASP A 295 -30.60 -16.09 -11.67
CA ASP A 295 -31.16 -17.16 -12.48
C ASP A 295 -30.28 -17.45 -13.72
N GLU A 296 -29.81 -18.69 -13.84
CA GLU A 296 -28.92 -19.14 -14.92
C GLU A 296 -29.54 -19.00 -16.32
N SER A 297 -30.86 -18.94 -16.43
CA SER A 297 -31.60 -18.85 -17.69
C SER A 297 -31.39 -17.51 -18.44
N LEU A 298 -31.09 -16.41 -17.75
CA LEU A 298 -30.72 -15.14 -18.41
C LEU A 298 -29.23 -15.09 -18.79
N SER A 299 -28.41 -15.96 -18.21
CA SER A 299 -26.94 -15.90 -18.32
C SER A 299 -26.42 -16.57 -19.60
N GLN A 300 -27.19 -17.49 -20.20
CA GLN A 300 -26.82 -18.22 -21.44
C GLN A 300 -26.76 -17.32 -22.69
N VAL A 301 -27.41 -16.14 -22.70
CA VAL A 301 -27.46 -15.26 -23.88
C VAL A 301 -26.24 -14.33 -23.98
N THR A 302 -25.54 -14.08 -22.87
CA THR A 302 -24.36 -13.20 -22.82
C THR A 302 -23.03 -13.88 -23.21
N ALA A 303 -23.07 -14.79 -24.18
CA ALA A 303 -21.93 -15.60 -24.66
C ALA A 303 -20.94 -14.81 -25.55
N GLY A 304 -20.49 -13.66 -25.08
CA GLY A 304 -19.55 -12.79 -25.79
C GLY A 304 -18.50 -12.20 -24.85
N SER A 305 -17.42 -12.97 -24.63
CA SER A 305 -16.12 -12.55 -24.03
C SER A 305 -15.85 -12.92 -22.57
N LEU A 306 -14.60 -13.36 -22.34
CA LEU A 306 -13.88 -13.82 -21.12
C LEU A 306 -14.59 -14.82 -20.19
N ARG A 307 -15.90 -14.69 -19.98
CA ARG A 307 -16.77 -15.65 -19.28
C ARG A 307 -16.88 -17.00 -20.01
N SER A 308 -16.64 -17.03 -21.32
CA SER A 308 -16.58 -18.29 -22.08
C SER A 308 -15.26 -19.06 -21.89
N ILE A 309 -14.22 -18.43 -21.33
CA ILE A 309 -12.90 -19.02 -21.16
C ILE A 309 -12.77 -19.72 -19.79
N PHE A 310 -13.55 -19.30 -18.79
CA PHE A 310 -13.56 -19.92 -17.47
C PHE A 310 -14.98 -20.06 -16.94
N ASP A 311 -15.35 -21.30 -16.57
CA ASP A 311 -16.61 -21.59 -15.89
C ASP A 311 -16.74 -20.75 -14.60
N ALA A 312 -17.96 -20.32 -14.28
CA ALA A 312 -18.23 -19.46 -13.14
C ALA A 312 -17.82 -20.14 -11.82
N THR A 313 -17.99 -21.46 -11.73
CA THR A 313 -17.55 -22.29 -10.61
C THR A 313 -16.03 -22.24 -10.42
N VAL A 314 -15.29 -22.38 -11.53
CA VAL A 314 -13.82 -22.32 -11.53
C VAL A 314 -13.33 -20.94 -11.13
N CYS A 315 -13.94 -19.88 -11.67
CA CYS A 315 -13.63 -18.51 -11.28
C CYS A 315 -13.90 -18.25 -9.79
N ARG A 316 -15.05 -18.71 -9.27
CA ARG A 316 -15.38 -18.61 -7.84
C ARG A 316 -14.29 -19.28 -6.99
N ALA A 317 -13.86 -20.47 -7.36
CA ALA A 317 -12.83 -21.20 -6.63
C ALA A 317 -11.48 -20.49 -6.66
N ILE A 318 -11.01 -20.08 -7.85
CA ILE A 318 -9.71 -19.42 -8.03
C ILE A 318 -9.65 -18.12 -7.22
N TRP A 319 -10.62 -17.22 -7.40
CA TRP A 319 -10.57 -15.92 -6.74
C TRP A 319 -10.83 -16.01 -5.24
N SER A 320 -11.67 -16.94 -4.79
CA SER A 320 -11.85 -17.19 -3.36
C SER A 320 -10.56 -17.71 -2.73
N PHE A 321 -9.86 -18.66 -3.37
CA PHE A 321 -8.58 -19.16 -2.91
C PHE A 321 -7.52 -18.05 -2.87
N SER A 322 -7.41 -17.25 -3.94
CA SER A 322 -6.49 -16.11 -3.97
C SER A 322 -6.79 -15.08 -2.88
N LEU A 323 -8.07 -14.81 -2.61
CA LEU A 323 -8.48 -13.89 -1.55
C LEU A 323 -8.13 -14.44 -0.16
N VAL A 324 -8.34 -15.74 0.09
CA VAL A 324 -7.89 -16.41 1.33
C VAL A 324 -6.38 -16.28 1.50
N PHE A 325 -5.61 -16.59 0.46
CA PHE A 325 -4.16 -16.57 0.53
C PHE A 325 -3.63 -15.15 0.83
N VAL A 326 -4.15 -14.13 0.14
CA VAL A 326 -3.75 -12.74 0.36
C VAL A 326 -4.22 -12.24 1.72
N THR A 327 -5.42 -12.57 2.16
CA THR A 327 -5.90 -12.15 3.48
C THR A 327 -5.13 -12.83 4.60
N PHE A 328 -4.79 -14.11 4.46
CA PHE A 328 -3.88 -14.81 5.37
C PHE A 328 -2.51 -14.13 5.43
N THR A 329 -1.94 -13.83 4.26
CA THR A 329 -0.67 -13.10 4.17
C THR A 329 -0.80 -11.76 4.91
N ASN A 330 -1.87 -11.01 4.65
CA ASN A 330 -2.14 -9.74 5.33
C ASN A 330 -2.22 -9.89 6.85
N VAL A 331 -2.81 -10.98 7.37
CA VAL A 331 -2.80 -11.29 8.82
C VAL A 331 -1.38 -11.52 9.31
N VAL A 332 -0.61 -12.42 8.67
CA VAL A 332 0.74 -12.80 9.08
C VAL A 332 1.68 -11.60 9.08
N LEU A 333 1.68 -10.81 8.00
CA LEU A 333 2.48 -9.59 7.89
C LEU A 333 2.13 -8.55 8.97
N SER A 334 0.89 -8.58 9.45
CA SER A 334 0.40 -7.61 10.44
C SER A 334 0.66 -8.05 11.87
N PHE A 335 0.64 -9.35 12.13
CA PHE A 335 1.03 -9.92 13.42
C PHE A 335 2.53 -9.75 13.69
N MET A 336 3.37 -10.04 12.69
CA MET A 336 4.82 -9.82 12.77
C MET A 336 5.16 -8.36 13.08
N GLY A 337 4.41 -7.43 12.48
CA GLY A 337 4.62 -6.00 12.68
C GLY A 337 4.33 -5.50 14.09
N VAL A 338 3.42 -6.15 14.82
CA VAL A 338 3.10 -5.75 16.20
C VAL A 338 4.11 -6.31 17.18
N MET A 339 4.52 -7.57 16.99
CA MET A 339 5.59 -8.16 17.78
C MET A 339 6.87 -7.34 17.67
N TYR A 340 7.28 -6.94 16.47
CA TYR A 340 8.54 -6.20 16.34
C TYR A 340 8.48 -4.79 16.97
N ASN A 341 7.32 -4.12 16.91
CA ASN A 341 7.16 -2.80 17.52
C ASN A 341 7.11 -2.86 19.06
N SER A 342 6.57 -3.94 19.64
CA SER A 342 6.48 -4.11 21.11
C SER A 342 7.78 -4.60 21.75
N TYR A 343 8.62 -5.33 21.02
CA TYR A 343 9.84 -5.93 21.60
C TYR A 343 11.13 -5.15 21.33
N PHE A 344 11.18 -4.26 20.34
CA PHE A 344 12.43 -3.59 19.92
C PHE A 344 12.44 -2.06 19.99
N LEU A 345 11.32 -1.44 20.34
CA LEU A 345 11.25 -0.03 20.71
C LEU A 345 10.66 0.06 22.12
N PRO A 346 11.48 0.24 23.18
CA PRO A 346 10.92 0.71 24.44
C PRO A 346 10.31 2.09 24.14
N LEU A 347 8.99 2.18 24.34
CA LEU A 347 8.22 3.42 24.26
C LEU A 347 8.82 4.51 25.15
#